data_AF-A0A3L6Q4T7-F1
#
_entry.id   AF-A0A3L6Q4T7-F1
#
_cell.length_a   1.000
_cell.length_b   1.000
_cell.length_c   1.000
_cell.angle_alpha   90.00
_cell.angle_beta   90.00
_cell.angle_gamma   90.00
#
_symmetry.space_group_name_H-M   'P 1'
#
loop_
_entity.id
_entity.type
_entity.pdbx_description
1 polymer ?
#
loop_
_entity_poly.entity_id
_entity_poly.type
_entity_poly.pdbx_seq_one_letter_code
_entity_poly.pdbx_strand_id
1 'polypeptide(L)'
;MRDAAAASAAVDLSEVLSNYSNDIVCQAELGRLPREEGRNKLFRELFKTNSKLLSGFNLDDFFPSLARLDMVSRVLCAKAVKQRKRWDKLLDDLIDKRAGKAVTEEEADFIDVLLSVQDEYNLPRDNIKAILMDMFEAGTDTTYISLDYAMAELVRSPMQGPS
;
A
#
# COMPACT_ATOMS: atom_id res chain seq x y z
N MET A 1 -19.37 -8.41 9.65
CA MET A 1 -20.29 -7.26 9.63
C MET A 1 -21.74 -7.67 9.84
N ARG A 2 -22.35 -8.52 8.99
CA ARG A 2 -23.76 -8.95 9.16
C ARG A 2 -24.06 -9.61 10.51
N ASP A 3 -23.19 -10.52 10.96
CA ASP A 3 -23.40 -11.23 12.23
C ASP A 3 -23.22 -10.34 13.46
N ALA A 4 -22.27 -9.40 13.40
CA ALA A 4 -22.06 -8.40 14.43
C ALA A 4 -23.20 -7.35 14.47
N ALA A 5 -23.75 -6.98 13.31
CA ALA A 5 -24.93 -6.11 13.23
C ALA A 5 -26.18 -6.79 13.83
N ALA A 6 -26.35 -8.10 13.60
CA ALA A 6 -27.41 -8.88 14.24
C ALA A 6 -27.23 -9.01 15.76
N ALA A 7 -25.99 -8.97 16.25
CA ALA A 7 -25.64 -9.04 17.67
C ALA A 7 -25.49 -7.68 18.36
N SER A 8 -25.69 -6.54 17.66
CA SER A 8 -25.41 -5.19 18.17
C SER A 8 -23.99 -5.03 18.74
N ALA A 9 -23.01 -5.72 18.14
CA ALA A 9 -21.62 -5.72 18.59
C ALA A 9 -20.80 -4.66 17.85
N ALA A 10 -19.87 -4.01 18.57
CA ALA A 10 -18.91 -3.09 17.97
C ALA A 10 -18.05 -3.82 16.93
N VAL A 11 -17.89 -3.23 15.75
CA VAL A 11 -17.08 -3.77 14.65
C VAL A 11 -15.89 -2.86 14.44
N ASP A 12 -14.69 -3.41 14.59
CA ASP A 12 -13.46 -2.75 14.16
C ASP A 12 -13.43 -2.71 12.62
N LEU A 13 -13.44 -1.50 12.06
CA LEU A 13 -13.42 -1.25 10.63
C LEU A 13 -11.99 -1.10 10.08
N SER A 14 -10.98 -0.97 10.93
CA SER A 14 -9.63 -0.61 10.51
C SER A 14 -9.04 -1.60 9.50
N GLU A 15 -9.17 -2.90 9.76
CA GLU A 15 -8.69 -3.93 8.82
C GLU A 15 -9.49 -3.93 7.52
N VAL A 16 -10.80 -3.68 7.57
CA VAL A 16 -11.66 -3.67 6.37
C VAL A 16 -11.34 -2.47 5.48
N LEU A 17 -11.23 -1.28 6.06
CA LEU A 17 -10.93 -0.05 5.35
C LEU A 17 -9.51 -0.07 4.80
N SER A 18 -8.51 -0.51 5.57
CA SER A 18 -7.12 -0.62 5.10
C SER A 18 -7.01 -1.56 3.89
N ASN A 19 -7.70 -2.70 3.95
CA ASN A 19 -7.76 -3.66 2.85
C ASN A 19 -8.43 -3.09 1.60
N TYR A 20 -9.51 -2.30 1.78
CA TYR A 20 -10.22 -1.66 0.68
C TYR A 20 -9.39 -0.53 0.04
N SER A 21 -8.72 0.29 0.85
CA SER A 21 -7.79 1.32 0.36
C SER A 21 -6.66 0.72 -0.47
N ASN A 22 -6.02 -0.35 0.02
CA ASN A 22 -4.98 -1.07 -0.72
C ASN A 22 -5.49 -1.52 -2.11
N ASP A 23 -6.69 -2.09 -2.16
CA ASP A 23 -7.26 -2.61 -3.41
C ASP A 23 -7.58 -1.47 -4.41
N ILE A 24 -8.10 -0.34 -3.93
CA ILE A 24 -8.36 0.85 -4.77
C ILE A 24 -7.06 1.38 -5.38
N VAL A 25 -6.03 1.54 -4.56
CA VAL A 25 -4.73 2.11 -5.00
C VAL A 25 -4.04 1.14 -5.96
N CYS A 26 -4.05 -0.16 -5.65
CA CYS A 26 -3.59 -1.21 -6.58
C CYS A 26 -4.29 -1.15 -7.92
N GLN A 27 -5.61 -0.93 -7.93
CA GLN A 27 -6.38 -0.83 -9.15
C GLN A 27 -6.10 0.48 -9.92
N ALA A 28 -5.86 1.58 -9.21
CA ALA A 28 -5.57 2.88 -9.82
C ALA A 28 -4.19 2.86 -10.52
N GLU A 29 -3.18 2.24 -9.89
CA GLU A 29 -1.83 2.20 -10.44
C GLU A 29 -1.64 1.10 -11.48
N LEU A 30 -2.19 -0.09 -11.25
CA LEU A 30 -1.93 -1.26 -12.09
C LEU A 30 -3.09 -1.61 -13.03
N GLY A 31 -4.09 -0.73 -13.10
CA GLY A 31 -5.32 -0.94 -13.86
C GLY A 31 -6.12 -2.14 -13.36
N ARG A 32 -6.89 -2.76 -14.26
CA ARG A 32 -7.59 -4.02 -13.96
C ARG A 32 -6.59 -5.16 -13.89
N LEU A 33 -6.02 -5.36 -12.71
CA LEU A 33 -5.21 -6.53 -12.44
C LEU A 33 -6.03 -7.80 -12.70
N PRO A 34 -5.54 -8.75 -13.53
CA PRO A 34 -6.07 -10.09 -13.52
C PRO A 34 -6.04 -10.57 -12.07
N ARG A 35 -7.11 -11.21 -11.62
CA ARG A 35 -7.22 -11.76 -10.27
C ARG A 35 -6.29 -12.97 -10.14
N GLU A 36 -4.98 -12.75 -10.26
CA GLU A 36 -3.96 -13.73 -9.95
C GLU A 36 -4.07 -14.03 -8.46
N GLU A 37 -4.38 -15.29 -8.19
CA GLU A 37 -4.70 -15.78 -6.87
C GLU A 37 -3.52 -15.52 -5.92
N GLY A 38 -3.73 -14.65 -4.93
CA GLY A 38 -2.72 -14.31 -3.93
C GLY A 38 -1.97 -13.00 -4.13
N ARG A 39 -2.07 -12.30 -5.27
CA ARG A 39 -1.36 -11.02 -5.48
C ARG A 39 -1.85 -9.91 -4.53
N ASN A 40 -3.16 -9.71 -4.42
CA ASN A 40 -3.71 -8.72 -3.47
C ASN A 40 -3.37 -9.09 -2.02
N LYS A 41 -3.29 -10.39 -1.70
CA LYS A 41 -2.83 -10.86 -0.38
C LYS A 41 -1.37 -10.46 -0.15
N LEU A 42 -0.50 -10.65 -1.14
CA LEU A 42 0.91 -10.24 -1.08
C LEU A 42 1.03 -8.73 -0.89
N PHE A 43 0.31 -7.91 -1.66
CA PHE A 43 0.29 -6.45 -1.46
C PHE A 43 -0.11 -6.09 -0.03
N ARG A 44 -1.24 -6.62 0.45
CA ARG A 44 -1.73 -6.39 1.83
C ARG A 44 -0.69 -6.79 2.88
N GLU A 45 -0.02 -7.93 2.70
CA GLU A 45 1.08 -8.34 3.59
C GLU A 45 2.26 -7.38 3.56
N LEU A 46 2.62 -6.88 2.37
CA LEU A 46 3.71 -5.93 2.20
C LEU A 46 3.36 -4.60 2.85
N PHE A 47 2.19 -4.04 2.59
CA PHE A 47 1.70 -2.80 3.22
C PHE A 47 1.62 -2.94 4.74
N LYS A 48 1.05 -4.03 5.25
CA LYS A 48 0.99 -4.28 6.71
C LYS A 48 2.38 -4.38 7.34
N THR A 49 3.36 -4.92 6.61
CA THR A 49 4.75 -4.97 7.08
C THR A 49 5.43 -3.61 7.00
N ASN A 50 5.17 -2.85 5.93
CA ASN A 50 5.72 -1.51 5.71
C ASN A 50 5.19 -0.53 6.76
N SER A 51 3.87 -0.48 6.94
CA SER A 51 3.21 0.28 8.00
C SER A 51 3.79 -0.08 9.37
N LYS A 52 4.01 -1.35 9.71
CA LYS A 52 4.66 -1.72 10.99
C LYS A 52 6.14 -1.31 11.11
N LEU A 53 6.85 -1.21 9.99
CA LEU A 53 8.25 -0.78 9.97
C LEU A 53 8.36 0.74 10.09
N LEU A 54 7.41 1.48 9.52
CA LEU A 54 7.38 2.95 9.48
C LEU A 54 6.64 3.57 10.68
N SER A 55 5.56 2.93 11.14
CA SER A 55 4.88 3.27 12.40
C SER A 55 5.58 2.68 13.62
N GLY A 56 6.51 1.75 13.42
CA GLY A 56 7.33 1.19 14.49
C GLY A 56 8.26 2.26 15.03
N PHE A 57 8.06 2.63 16.31
CA PHE A 57 8.91 3.52 17.10
C PHE A 57 10.33 3.70 16.52
N ASN A 58 10.68 4.90 16.07
CA ASN A 58 12.08 5.28 15.92
C ASN A 58 12.71 5.26 17.33
N LEU A 59 13.28 4.12 17.70
CA LEU A 59 13.94 3.94 18.99
C LEU A 59 15.08 4.95 19.14
N ASP A 60 15.68 5.41 18.05
CA ASP A 60 16.72 6.42 18.03
C ASP A 60 16.20 7.80 18.46
N ASP A 61 14.97 8.15 18.08
CA ASP A 61 14.34 9.45 18.39
C ASP A 61 13.82 9.52 19.84
N PHE A 62 13.41 8.40 20.42
CA PHE A 62 12.76 8.35 21.75
C PHE A 62 13.60 7.68 22.84
N PHE A 63 14.45 6.71 22.50
CA PHE A 63 15.26 5.93 23.44
C PHE A 63 16.67 5.65 22.88
N PRO A 64 17.53 6.68 22.77
CA PRO A 64 18.89 6.54 22.23
C PRO A 64 19.78 5.55 23.00
N SER A 65 19.39 5.12 24.20
CA SER A 65 20.02 4.02 24.94
C SER A 65 19.65 2.62 24.44
N LEU A 66 18.42 2.41 23.96
CA LEU A 66 17.94 1.16 23.34
C LEU A 66 18.43 1.00 21.91
N ALA A 67 18.62 2.10 21.19
CA ALA A 67 19.32 2.15 19.89
C ALA A 67 20.72 1.52 19.92
N ARG A 68 21.40 1.61 21.08
CA ARG A 68 22.74 1.04 21.31
C ARG A 68 22.73 -0.47 21.56
N LEU A 69 21.57 -1.10 21.69
CA LEU A 69 21.48 -2.56 21.64
C LEU A 69 21.62 -2.99 20.18
N ASP A 70 22.87 -3.22 19.78
CA ASP A 70 23.32 -3.69 18.46
C ASP A 70 22.41 -4.80 17.87
N MET A 71 21.85 -5.67 18.73
CA MET A 71 20.92 -6.72 18.33
C MET A 71 19.56 -6.20 17.82
N VAL A 72 18.97 -5.18 18.47
CA VAL A 72 17.65 -4.62 18.08
C VAL A 72 17.76 -3.91 16.74
N SER A 73 18.78 -3.05 16.59
CA SER A 73 19.08 -2.36 15.34
C SER A 73 19.31 -3.37 14.20
N ARG A 74 20.13 -4.42 14.43
CA ARG A 74 20.35 -5.48 13.44
C ARG A 74 19.09 -6.21 13.01
N VAL A 75 18.20 -6.55 13.95
CA VAL A 75 16.94 -7.24 13.63
C VAL A 75 16.01 -6.34 12.82
N LEU A 76 15.89 -5.06 13.19
CA LEU A 76 15.09 -4.08 12.43
C LEU A 76 15.66 -3.87 11.03
N CYS A 77 16.98 -3.65 10.90
CA CYS A 77 17.65 -3.54 9.61
C CYS A 77 17.46 -4.81 8.77
N ALA A 78 17.62 -6.00 9.34
CA ALA A 78 17.41 -7.26 8.61
C ALA A 78 15.96 -7.39 8.10
N LYS A 79 14.98 -6.98 8.91
CA LYS A 79 13.56 -6.98 8.53
C LYS A 79 13.29 -5.97 7.42
N ALA A 80 13.84 -4.76 7.50
CA ALA A 80 13.73 -3.73 6.47
C ALA A 80 14.38 -4.18 5.14
N VAL A 81 15.58 -4.77 5.19
CA VAL A 81 16.25 -5.32 4.01
C VAL A 81 15.45 -6.45 3.38
N LYS A 82 14.91 -7.37 4.20
CA LYS A 82 14.05 -8.44 3.71
C LYS A 82 12.78 -7.89 3.06
N GLN A 83 12.18 -6.87 3.68
CA GLN A 83 10.98 -6.22 3.16
C GLN A 83 11.25 -5.52 1.82
N ARG A 84 12.35 -4.75 1.74
CA ARG A 84 12.80 -4.12 0.50
C ARG A 84 12.97 -5.14 -0.62
N LYS A 85 13.61 -6.29 -0.37
CA LYS A 85 13.78 -7.36 -1.38
C LYS A 85 12.45 -7.94 -1.88
N ARG A 86 11.43 -8.02 -1.03
CA ARG A 86 10.10 -8.49 -1.45
C ARG A 86 9.40 -7.48 -2.35
N TRP A 87 9.49 -6.20 -2.01
CA TRP A 87 8.99 -5.11 -2.84
C TRP A 87 9.71 -5.06 -4.19
N ASP A 88 11.04 -5.13 -4.16
CA ASP A 88 11.89 -5.11 -5.34
C ASP A 88 11.49 -6.21 -6.33
N LYS A 89 11.36 -7.45 -5.84
CA LYS A 89 10.90 -8.59 -6.65
C LYS A 89 9.49 -8.36 -7.22
N LEU A 90 8.55 -7.91 -6.39
CA LEU A 90 7.17 -7.68 -6.83
C LEU A 90 7.10 -6.62 -7.92
N LEU A 91 7.79 -5.49 -7.73
CA LEU A 91 7.79 -4.39 -8.69
C LEU A 91 8.52 -4.78 -9.96
N ASP A 92 9.61 -5.56 -9.87
CA ASP A 92 10.28 -6.10 -11.04
C ASP A 92 9.35 -7.01 -11.85
N ASP A 93 8.65 -7.94 -11.18
CA ASP A 93 7.69 -8.83 -11.84
C ASP A 93 6.54 -8.05 -12.53
N LEU A 94 6.12 -6.91 -11.97
CA LEU A 94 5.08 -6.05 -12.55
C LEU A 94 5.60 -5.26 -13.76
N ILE A 95 6.78 -4.66 -13.64
CA ILE A 95 7.41 -3.92 -14.73
C ILE A 95 7.71 -4.87 -15.90
N ASP A 96 8.26 -6.05 -15.64
CA ASP A 96 8.60 -7.02 -16.69
C ASP A 96 7.35 -7.60 -17.38
N LYS A 97 6.21 -7.67 -16.67
CA LYS A 97 4.94 -8.05 -17.29
C LYS A 97 4.42 -7.02 -18.29
N ARG A 98 4.87 -5.76 -18.21
CA ARG A 98 4.46 -4.66 -19.11
C ARG A 98 5.54 -4.37 -20.17
N ALA A 99 6.81 -4.47 -19.80
CA ALA A 99 7.95 -4.20 -20.67
C ALA A 99 7.89 -4.99 -21.99
N GLY A 100 8.00 -4.27 -23.11
CA GLY A 100 8.03 -4.85 -24.45
C GLY A 100 6.69 -5.39 -24.97
N LYS A 101 5.57 -5.16 -24.27
CA LYS A 101 4.24 -5.45 -24.78
C LYS A 101 3.66 -4.23 -25.49
N ALA A 102 3.04 -4.47 -26.64
CA ALA A 102 2.16 -3.48 -27.25
C ALA A 102 0.87 -3.42 -26.42
N VAL A 103 0.58 -2.27 -25.84
CA VAL A 103 -0.60 -2.02 -25.01
C VAL A 103 -1.46 -0.98 -25.73
N THR A 104 -2.78 -1.18 -25.76
CA THR A 104 -3.71 -0.17 -26.29
C THR A 104 -3.90 0.95 -25.26
N GLU A 105 -4.36 2.13 -25.68
CA GLU A 105 -4.67 3.22 -24.73
C GLU A 105 -5.68 2.80 -23.65
N GLU A 106 -6.57 1.86 -23.97
CA GLU A 106 -7.60 1.34 -23.05
C GLU A 106 -7.04 0.35 -22.02
N GLU A 107 -5.89 -0.26 -22.29
CA GLU A 107 -5.23 -1.27 -21.43
C GLU A 107 -4.01 -0.71 -20.67
N ALA A 108 -3.60 0.52 -21.02
CA ALA A 108 -2.47 1.20 -20.43
C ALA A 108 -2.72 1.50 -18.95
N ASP A 109 -1.74 1.18 -18.11
CA ASP A 109 -1.74 1.53 -16.70
C ASP A 109 -0.58 2.50 -16.36
N PHE A 110 -0.42 2.80 -15.07
CA PHE A 110 0.61 3.74 -14.63
C PHE A 110 2.03 3.23 -14.90
N ILE A 111 2.25 1.91 -14.93
CA ILE A 111 3.56 1.34 -15.28
C ILE A 111 3.87 1.64 -16.76
N ASP A 112 2.88 1.53 -17.64
CA ASP A 112 3.06 1.85 -19.07
C ASP A 112 3.46 3.33 -19.27
N VAL A 113 2.89 4.23 -18.46
CA VAL A 113 3.30 5.66 -18.44
C VAL A 113 4.74 5.83 -17.93
N LEU A 114 5.14 5.13 -16.87
CA LEU A 114 6.51 5.23 -16.36
C LEU A 114 7.55 4.62 -17.30
N LEU A 115 7.18 3.58 -18.05
CA LEU A 115 8.02 2.99 -19.09
C LEU A 115 8.20 3.95 -20.28
N SER A 116 7.17 4.68 -20.70
CA SER A 116 7.32 5.68 -21.76
C SER A 116 8.25 6.83 -21.34
N VAL A 117 8.16 7.28 -20.08
CA VAL A 117 9.08 8.27 -19.49
C VAL A 117 10.50 7.71 -19.39
N GLN A 118 10.66 6.41 -19.12
CA GLN A 118 11.96 5.76 -19.14
C GLN A 118 12.60 5.78 -20.53
N ASP A 119 11.83 5.49 -21.58
CA ASP A 119 12.34 5.51 -22.95
C ASP A 119 12.69 6.92 -23.42
N GLU A 120 11.92 7.93 -23.03
CA GLU A 120 12.14 9.32 -23.43
C GLU A 120 13.29 9.99 -22.66
N TYR A 121 13.39 9.73 -21.35
CA TYR A 121 14.30 10.46 -20.45
C TYR A 121 15.39 9.59 -19.82
N ASN A 122 15.52 8.32 -20.20
CA ASN A 122 16.42 7.35 -19.57
C ASN A 122 16.19 7.22 -18.05
N LEU A 123 14.92 7.25 -17.62
CA LEU A 123 14.56 7.10 -16.21
C LEU A 123 15.11 5.75 -15.68
N PRO A 124 15.96 5.74 -14.63
CA PRO A 124 16.47 4.49 -14.09
C PRO A 124 15.33 3.62 -13.56
N ARG A 125 15.43 2.31 -13.76
CA ARG A 125 14.42 1.36 -13.28
C ARG A 125 14.17 1.46 -11.78
N ASP A 126 15.22 1.73 -11.00
CA ASP A 126 15.08 1.92 -9.55
C ASP A 126 14.22 3.16 -9.21
N ASN A 127 14.23 4.20 -10.06
CA ASN A 127 13.35 5.35 -9.90
C ASN A 127 11.89 5.00 -10.20
N ILE A 128 11.62 4.18 -11.21
CA ILE A 128 10.27 3.66 -11.49
C ILE A 128 9.75 2.91 -10.26
N LYS A 129 10.56 2.00 -9.71
CA LYS A 129 10.19 1.24 -8.51
C LYS A 129 9.93 2.15 -7.31
N ALA A 130 10.74 3.18 -7.13
CA ALA A 130 10.55 4.16 -6.05
C ALA A 130 9.24 4.94 -6.22
N ILE A 131 8.91 5.40 -7.44
CA ILE A 131 7.67 6.13 -7.72
C ILE A 131 6.45 5.23 -7.47
N LEU A 132 6.48 3.99 -7.94
CA LEU A 132 5.40 3.02 -7.68
C LEU A 132 5.22 2.78 -6.18
N MET A 133 6.32 2.56 -5.46
CA MET A 133 6.26 2.34 -4.01
C MET A 133 5.68 3.54 -3.26
N ASP A 134 6.08 4.77 -3.63
CA ASP A 134 5.60 6.01 -3.03
C ASP A 134 4.09 6.19 -3.26
N MET A 135 3.63 6.00 -4.50
CA MET A 135 2.20 6.07 -4.84
C MET A 135 1.37 5.03 -4.08
N PHE A 136 1.88 3.80 -4.00
CA PHE A 136 1.24 2.72 -3.28
C PHE A 136 1.05 3.06 -1.80
N GLU A 137 2.10 3.55 -1.15
CA GLU A 137 2.12 3.83 0.28
C GLU A 137 1.28 5.07 0.60
N ALA A 138 1.56 6.19 -0.06
CA ALA A 138 0.89 7.46 0.17
C ALA A 138 -0.60 7.38 -0.19
N GLY A 139 -0.93 6.73 -1.31
CA GLY A 139 -2.32 6.54 -1.76
C GLY A 139 -3.12 5.70 -0.77
N THR A 140 -2.51 4.66 -0.20
CA THR A 140 -3.20 3.74 0.73
C THR A 140 -3.53 4.44 2.03
N ASP A 141 -2.55 5.08 2.66
CA ASP A 141 -2.72 5.66 3.99
C ASP A 141 -3.70 6.85 3.96
N THR A 142 -3.59 7.71 2.94
CA THR A 142 -4.50 8.84 2.76
C THR A 142 -5.94 8.40 2.47
N THR A 143 -6.13 7.37 1.63
CA THR A 143 -7.45 6.79 1.35
C THR A 143 -8.05 6.16 2.60
N TYR A 144 -7.25 5.41 3.37
CA TYR A 144 -7.67 4.79 4.63
C TYR A 144 -8.15 5.85 5.62
N ILE A 145 -7.35 6.88 5.88
CA ILE A 145 -7.68 7.95 6.83
C ILE A 145 -8.97 8.66 6.38
N SER A 146 -9.11 8.96 5.10
CA SER A 146 -10.30 9.62 4.57
C SER A 146 -11.57 8.79 4.78
N LEU A 147 -11.49 7.47 4.54
CA LEU A 147 -12.61 6.56 4.76
C LEU A 147 -12.95 6.41 6.25
N ASP A 148 -11.94 6.32 7.11
CA ASP A 148 -12.13 6.20 8.56
C ASP A 148 -12.83 7.44 9.12
N TYR A 149 -12.39 8.64 8.72
CA TYR A 149 -13.06 9.90 9.08
C TYR A 149 -14.49 9.97 8.54
N ALA A 150 -14.72 9.57 7.30
CA ALA A 150 -16.06 9.56 6.72
C ALA A 150 -17.01 8.63 7.51
N MET A 151 -16.54 7.44 7.89
CA MET A 151 -17.31 6.49 8.70
C MET A 151 -17.58 7.02 10.11
N ALA A 152 -16.57 7.63 10.76
CA ALA A 152 -16.74 8.26 12.07
C ALA A 152 -17.78 9.38 12.02
N GLU A 153 -17.77 10.20 10.97
CA GLU A 153 -18.73 11.29 10.80
C GLU A 153 -20.14 10.76 10.54
N LEU A 154 -20.31 9.71 9.74
CA LEU A 154 -21.60 9.05 9.50
C LEU A 154 -22.21 8.47 10.79
N VAL A 155 -21.39 7.92 11.68
CA VAL A 155 -21.85 7.41 12.98
C VAL A 155 -22.23 8.55 13.92
N ARG A 156 -21.46 9.65 13.90
CA ARG A 156 -21.69 10.83 14.76
C ARG A 156 -22.91 11.64 14.32
N SER A 157 -23.15 11.70 13.01
CA SER A 157 -24.20 12.47 12.38
C SER A 157 -24.99 11.58 11.41
N PRO A 158 -25.82 10.63 11.90
CA PRO A 158 -26.61 9.76 11.05
C PRO A 158 -27.69 10.58 10.36
N MET A 159 -27.37 11.11 9.17
CA MET A 159 -28.16 11.95 8.25
C MET A 159 -29.40 12.64 8.86
N GLN A 160 -29.33 13.97 9.02
CA GLN A 160 -30.55 14.78 8.98
C GLN A 160 -31.19 14.54 7.59
N GLY A 161 -32.36 13.88 7.57
CA GLY A 161 -33.11 13.66 6.34
C GLY A 161 -33.51 14.98 5.68
N PRO A 162 -33.78 15.01 4.37
CA PRO A 162 -34.21 16.23 3.69
C PRO A 162 -35.53 16.71 4.30
N SER A 163 -35.53 17.95 4.80
CA SER A 163 -36.70 18.68 5.29
C SER A 163 -37.65 19.06 4.16
#